data_AF-A0A6J2TIV0-F1
#
_entry.id   AF-A0A6J2TIV0-F1
#
_cell.length_a   1.000
_cell.length_b   1.000
_cell.length_c   1.000
_cell.angle_alpha   90.00
_cell.angle_beta   90.00
_cell.angle_gamma   90.00
#
_symmetry.space_group_name_H-M   'P 1'
#
loop_
_entity.id
_entity.type
_entity.pdbx_description
1 polymer ?
#
loop_
_entity_poly.entity_id
_entity_poly.type
_entity_poly.pdbx_seq_one_letter_code
_entity_poly.pdbx_strand_id
1 'polypeptide(L)' 'MSRIVPVAQRFFRKYPFITNSVVYGSLYVGAEYSQQYVSKRWKPLSEEPEPIDYATIGRYAVMGTTIYAPSLYVCIHL' A
#
# COMPACT_ATOMS: atom_id res chain seq x y z
N MET A 1 0.18 27.71 -7.42
CA MET A 1 0.67 26.37 -7.80
C MET A 1 1.49 25.80 -6.66
N SER A 2 1.05 24.70 -6.06
CA SER A 2 1.65 24.15 -4.84
C SER A 2 3.08 23.67 -5.12
N ARG A 3 4.06 24.23 -4.40
CA ARG A 3 5.49 23.85 -4.50
C ARG A 3 5.77 22.39 -4.09
N ILE A 4 4.75 21.67 -3.63
CA ILE A 4 4.83 20.31 -3.08
C ILE A 4 5.01 19.27 -4.20
N VAL A 5 4.31 19.44 -5.33
CA VAL A 5 4.37 18.52 -6.48
C VAL A 5 5.78 18.44 -7.09
N PRO A 6 6.47 19.56 -7.41
CA PRO A 6 7.81 19.48 -7.98
C PRO A 6 8.87 18.95 -7.00
N VAL A 7 8.69 19.18 -5.69
CA VAL A 7 9.57 18.63 -4.65
C VAL A 7 9.39 17.12 -4.53
N ALA A 8 8.15 16.64 -4.52
CA ALA A 8 7.85 15.21 -4.51
C ALA A 8 8.44 14.51 -5.74
N GLN A 9 8.23 15.06 -6.96
CA GLN A 9 8.82 14.51 -8.19
C GLN A 9 10.35 14.43 -8.14
N ARG A 10 11.02 15.45 -7.60
CA ARG A 10 12.48 15.46 -7.48
C ARG A 10 12.98 14.43 -6.47
N PHE A 11 12.23 14.23 -5.38
CA PHE A 11 12.52 13.21 -4.38
C PHE A 11 12.30 11.80 -4.93
N PHE A 12 11.22 11.58 -5.68
CA PHE A 12 10.91 10.31 -6.33
C PHE A 12 11.98 9.89 -7.34
N ARG A 13 12.53 10.85 -8.09
CA ARG A 13 13.65 10.60 -9.01
C ARG A 13 14.98 10.32 -8.31
N LYS A 14 15.21 10.89 -7.12
CA LYS A 14 16.46 10.74 -6.37
C LYS A 14 16.55 9.42 -5.61
N TYR A 15 15.41 8.90 -5.12
CA TYR A 15 15.36 7.67 -4.31
C TYR A 15 14.35 6.66 -4.88
N PRO A 16 14.66 6.01 -6.02
CA PRO A 16 13.70 5.15 -6.72
C PRO A 16 13.32 3.90 -5.88
N PHE A 17 14.22 3.39 -5.04
CA PHE A 17 13.92 2.27 -4.14
C PHE A 17 12.88 2.62 -3.06
N ILE A 18 13.07 3.76 -2.39
CA ILE A 18 12.12 4.27 -1.38
C ILE A 18 10.78 4.59 -2.04
N THR A 19 10.82 5.19 -3.22
CA THR A 19 9.64 5.50 -4.03
C THR A 19 8.83 4.25 -4.34
N ASN A 20 9.48 3.21 -4.89
CA ASN A 20 8.83 1.94 -5.18
C ASN A 20 8.27 1.31 -3.91
N SER A 21 9.02 1.32 -2.80
CA SER A 21 8.55 0.79 -1.52
C SER A 21 7.26 1.48 -1.05
N VAL A 22 7.23 2.81 -1.07
CA VAL A 22 6.05 3.59 -0.67
C VAL A 22 4.87 3.36 -1.62
N VAL A 23 5.12 3.30 -2.93
CA VAL A 23 4.07 3.08 -3.93
C VAL A 23 3.47 1.68 -3.78
N TYR A 24 4.29 0.63 -3.72
CA TYR A 24 3.80 -0.74 -3.56
C TYR A 24 3.12 -0.96 -2.20
N GLY A 25 3.68 -0.42 -1.12
CA GLY A 25 3.06 -0.45 0.19
C GLY A 25 1.68 0.20 0.21
N SER A 26 1.56 1.39 -0.37
CA SER A 26 0.28 2.13 -0.41
C SER A 26 -0.76 1.44 -1.29
N LEU A 27 -0.35 0.84 -2.41
CA LEU A 27 -1.25 0.04 -3.27
C LEU A 27 -1.79 -1.19 -2.54
N TYR A 28 -0.93 -1.96 -1.88
CA TYR A 28 -1.35 -3.17 -1.15
C TYR A 28 -2.25 -2.84 0.05
N VAL A 29 -1.86 -1.85 0.85
CA VAL A 29 -2.66 -1.37 2.00
C VAL A 29 -4.01 -0.85 1.53
N GLY A 30 -4.02 -0.04 0.47
CA GLY A 30 -5.24 0.52 -0.10
C GLY A 30 -6.18 -0.55 -0.63
N ALA A 31 -5.65 -1.57 -1.31
CA ALA A 31 -6.42 -2.69 -1.82
C ALA A 31 -7.06 -3.50 -0.68
N GLU A 32 -6.28 -3.89 0.33
CA GLU A 32 -6.77 -4.65 1.48
C GLU A 32 -7.83 -3.85 2.27
N TYR A 33 -7.56 -2.58 2.54
CA TYR A 33 -8.51 -1.70 3.22
C TYR A 33 -9.82 -1.57 2.43
N SER A 34 -9.72 -1.36 1.11
CA SER A 34 -10.89 -1.27 0.24
C SER A 34 -11.69 -2.56 0.21
N GLN A 35 -11.00 -3.70 0.14
CA GLN A 35 -11.61 -5.03 0.17
C GLN A 35 -12.35 -5.27 1.49
N GLN A 36 -11.71 -4.99 2.63
CA GLN A 36 -12.36 -5.12 3.93
C GLN A 36 -13.54 -4.17 4.08
N TYR A 37 -13.40 -2.91 3.62
CA TYR A 37 -14.47 -1.92 3.68
C TYR A 37 -15.69 -2.35 2.87
N VAL A 38 -15.51 -2.75 1.61
CA VAL A 38 -16.61 -3.22 0.75
C VAL A 38 -17.22 -4.50 1.31
N SER A 39 -16.39 -5.49 1.67
CA SER A 39 -16.87 -6.77 2.16
C SER A 39 -17.70 -6.62 3.45
N LYS A 40 -17.24 -5.81 4.41
CA LYS A 40 -17.95 -5.55 5.66
C LYS A 40 -19.18 -4.66 5.47
N ARG A 41 -19.18 -3.76 4.48
CA ARG A 41 -20.31 -2.88 4.20
C ARG A 41 -21.49 -3.62 3.54
N TRP A 42 -21.21 -4.69 2.81
CA TRP A 42 -22.19 -5.48 2.06
C TRP A 42 -22.67 -6.75 2.80
N LYS A 43 -22.25 -6.96 4.06
CA LYS A 43 -22.78 -8.05 4.89
C LYS A 43 -24.29 -7.85 5.18
N PRO A 44 -25.10 -8.92 5.20
CA PRO A 44 -26.51 -8.83 5.56
C PRO A 44 -26.67 -8.26 6.98
N LEU A 45 -27.71 -7.44 7.21
CA LEU A 45 -27.96 -6.72 8.48
C LEU A 45 -28.02 -7.62 9.74
N SER A 46 -28.10 -8.94 9.55
CA SER A 46 -28.16 -9.94 10.61
C SER A 46 -26.82 -10.22 11.29
N GLU A 47 -25.69 -9.77 10.72
CA GLU A 47 -24.36 -9.94 11.30
C GLU A 47 -23.88 -8.63 11.96
N GLU A 48 -23.29 -8.73 13.16
CA GLU A 48 -22.65 -7.57 13.79
C GLU A 48 -21.56 -6.98 12.87
N PRO A 49 -21.45 -5.64 12.76
CA PRO A 49 -20.40 -5.01 11.98
C PRO A 49 -19.01 -5.38 12.54
N GLU A 50 -18.27 -6.21 11.81
CA GLU A 50 -16.89 -6.53 12.19
C GLU A 50 -15.98 -5.29 12.02
N PRO A 51 -15.12 -4.98 13.01
CA PRO A 51 -14.17 -3.87 12.91
C PRO A 51 -13.12 -4.15 11.82
N ILE A 52 -12.54 -3.10 11.24
CA ILE A 52 -11.45 -3.23 10.27
C ILE A 52 -10.23 -3.91 10.92
N ASP A 53 -9.67 -4.91 10.24
CA ASP A 53 -8.51 -5.64 10.70
C ASP A 53 -7.23 -4.89 10.28
N TYR A 54 -6.82 -3.99 11.17
CA TYR A 54 -5.59 -3.21 11.01
C TYR A 54 -4.33 -4.06 11.15
N ALA A 55 -4.37 -5.22 11.82
CA ALA A 55 -3.22 -6.10 11.94
C ALA A 55 -2.89 -6.71 10.58
N THR A 56 -3.92 -7.13 9.84
CA THR A 56 -3.77 -7.63 8.47
C THR A 56 -3.29 -6.52 7.52
N ILE A 57 -3.86 -5.32 7.60
CA ILE A 57 -3.39 -4.17 6.81
C ILE A 57 -1.91 -3.87 7.09
N GLY A 58 -1.48 -3.91 8.35
CA GLY A 58 -0.08 -3.71 8.73
C GLY A 58 0.87 -4.74 8.12
N ARG A 59 0.45 -6.01 8.04
CA ARG A 59 1.24 -7.07 7.36
C ARG A 59 1.40 -6.79 5.88
N TYR A 60 0.35 -6.33 5.20
CA TYR A 60 0.43 -5.95 3.80
C TYR A 60 1.25 -4.68 3.56
N ALA A 61 1.25 -3.75 4.50
CA ALA A 61 2.16 -2.60 4.46
C ALA A 61 3.62 -3.06 4.49
N VAL A 62 3.97 -3.97 5.40
CA VAL A 62 5.32 -4.54 5.48
C VAL A 62 5.65 -5.34 4.21
N MET A 63 4.79 -6.28 3.79
CA MET A 63 5.05 -7.06 2.57
C MET A 63 5.22 -6.19 1.32
N GLY A 64 4.31 -5.22 1.11
CA GLY A 64 4.35 -4.32 -0.05
C GLY A 64 5.59 -3.43 -0.07
N THR A 65 6.07 -2.98 1.09
CA THR A 65 7.24 -2.09 1.20
C THR A 65 8.57 -2.84 1.22
N THR A 66 8.68 -3.97 1.92
CA THR A 66 9.97 -4.64 2.20
C THR A 66 10.21 -5.92 1.43
N ILE A 67 9.18 -6.54 0.85
CA ILE A 67 9.32 -7.81 0.12
C ILE A 67 9.13 -7.57 -1.38
N TYR A 68 7.98 -7.00 -1.77
CA TYR A 68 7.63 -6.84 -3.18
C TYR A 68 8.42 -5.71 -3.88
N ALA A 69 8.64 -4.58 -3.21
CA ALA A 69 9.42 -3.51 -3.81
C ALA A 69 10.90 -3.89 -4.03
N PRO A 70 11.59 -4.59 -3.11
CA PRO A 70 12.95 -5.06 -3.35
C PRO A 70 13.06 -6.22 -4.33
N SER A 71 12.08 -7.14 -4.39
CA SER A 71 12.12 -8.28 -5.32
C SER A 71 12.16 -7.85 -6.78
N LEU A 72 11.55 -6.71 -7.13
CA LEU A 72 11.63 -6.16 -8.49
C LEU A 72 13.03 -5.69 -8.87
N TYR A 73 13.81 -5.17 -7.92
CA TYR A 73 15.21 -4.81 -8.18
C TYR A 73 16.10 -6.03 -8.36
N VAL A 74 15.88 -7.07 -7.56
CA VAL A 74 16.64 -8.32 -7.61
C VAL A 74 16.31 -9.12 -8.86
N CYS A 75 15.03 -9.27 -9.23
CA CYS A 75 14.61 -10.04 -10.39
C CYS A 75 14.86 -9.35 -11.75
N ILE A 76 15.03 -8.02 -11.80
CA ILE A 76 15.39 -7.30 -13.04
C ILE A 76 16.89 -7.41 -13.36
N HIS A 77 17.73 -7.80 -12.39
CA HIS A 77 19.18 -7.93 -12.56
C HIS A 77 19.68 -9.40 -12.57
N LEU A 78 18.77 -10.37 -12.63
CA LEU A 78 19.01 -11.81 -12.80
C LEU A 78 18.63 -12.22 -14.22
#